data_AF-A0A3A4NYY0-F1
#
_entry.id   AF-A0A3A4NYY0-F1
#
_cell.length_a   1.000
_cell.length_b   1.000
_cell.length_c   1.000
_cell.angle_alpha   90.00
_cell.angle_beta   90.00
_cell.angle_gamma   90.00
#
_symmetry.space_group_name_H-M   'P 1'
#
loop_
_entity.id
_entity.type
_entity.pdbx_description
1 polymer ?
#
loop_
_entity_poly.entity_id
_entity_poly.type
_entity_poly.pdbx_seq_one_letter_code
_entity_poly.pdbx_strand_id
1 'polypeptide(L)'
;MIPFFAGPSSASVWNAKDTWTEAWEERYAQWIADEVDENLLVPVRLAVDCADLCYVVRAIFSRIHHLPFLASDLHGVKIGHYSNSWDEIAAANDWRNDKRFRAFLIQLISHVTTKSYPHDAYPVCLNAATVKPGLVVYENIIASHACFVGRVNPDQIIPVLFFESSVPPAVRFKLSTTTNVYIYSPGVPRKHSGIVRWNWPISDNGKWRYIPDERMPHYSLDIYDASFPYRTQLSKALNRVVKESVAGKKLTQEDSIQELVDYFRTEIQFRLHLVNQAETILRRHQPGYRSEQFDYNYSTDSRDERLRLLIRQIWAGLDEYEIPREAFFQALQSIPISLSPRLPATNLYYLFITVDQRWISSGAYASAEQRWGMRWDEKAGQWIFGDTHPEEKILSWYPLRQESKEATKELIDAN
;
A
#
# COMPACT_ATOMS: atom_id res chain seq x y z
N MET A 1 50.61 29.26 -35.87
CA MET A 1 49.21 29.22 -35.38
C MET A 1 49.02 27.83 -34.78
N ILE A 2 49.09 27.72 -33.45
CA ILE A 2 48.99 26.44 -32.74
C ILE A 2 47.49 26.10 -32.67
N PRO A 3 47.04 24.93 -33.14
CA PRO A 3 45.64 24.55 -33.01
C PRO A 3 45.34 24.31 -31.53
N PHE A 4 44.38 25.05 -30.99
CA PHE A 4 43.73 24.69 -29.74
C PHE A 4 42.98 23.38 -29.97
N PHE A 5 43.54 22.27 -29.47
CA PHE A 5 42.75 21.07 -29.26
C PHE A 5 41.78 21.38 -28.11
N ALA A 6 40.51 21.62 -28.44
CA ALA A 6 39.44 21.49 -27.47
C ALA A 6 39.46 20.02 -27.00
N GLY A 7 39.94 19.79 -25.77
CA GLY A 7 39.82 18.48 -25.15
C GLY A 7 38.34 18.06 -25.07
N PRO A 8 38.04 16.75 -25.01
CA PRO A 8 36.67 16.30 -24.84
C PRO A 8 36.07 16.97 -23.60
N SER A 9 35.02 17.78 -23.82
CA SER A 9 34.23 18.34 -22.75
C SER A 9 33.61 17.17 -22.00
N SER A 10 34.07 16.91 -20.79
CA SER A 10 33.57 15.80 -20.00
C SER A 10 32.07 15.98 -19.75
N ALA A 11 31.26 15.05 -20.24
CA ALA A 11 29.82 15.23 -20.41
C ALA A 11 29.04 14.40 -19.38
N SER A 12 28.75 15.01 -18.23
CA SER A 12 27.87 14.50 -17.17
C SER A 12 26.69 13.66 -17.70
N VAL A 13 26.23 12.67 -16.91
CA VAL A 13 25.05 11.85 -17.25
C VAL A 13 23.86 12.72 -17.66
N TRP A 14 23.59 13.79 -16.91
CA TRP A 14 22.76 14.92 -17.33
C TRP A 14 23.17 16.20 -16.63
N ASN A 15 22.86 17.34 -17.25
CA ASN A 15 23.07 18.65 -16.64
C ASN A 15 21.92 18.96 -15.68
N ALA A 16 22.23 19.17 -14.40
CA ALA A 16 21.28 19.71 -13.44
C ALA A 16 21.06 21.21 -13.72
N LYS A 17 19.80 21.61 -13.84
CA LYS A 17 19.38 22.99 -14.12
C LYS A 17 18.59 23.60 -12.96
N ASP A 18 18.00 22.75 -12.14
CA ASP A 18 17.22 23.12 -10.97
C ASP A 18 17.89 22.63 -9.67
N THR A 19 17.32 23.00 -8.53
CA THR A 19 17.74 22.54 -7.21
C THR A 19 16.54 21.98 -6.45
N TRP A 20 16.79 21.02 -5.56
CA TRP A 20 15.74 20.47 -4.72
C TRP A 20 15.18 21.51 -3.75
N THR A 21 13.85 21.49 -3.63
CA THR A 21 13.05 22.32 -2.71
C THR A 21 11.85 21.49 -2.24
N GLU A 22 11.12 21.94 -1.23
CA GLU A 22 9.88 21.27 -0.82
C GLU A 22 8.84 21.21 -1.95
N ALA A 23 8.80 22.20 -2.84
CA ALA A 23 7.92 22.17 -4.00
C ALA A 23 8.30 21.05 -4.99
N TRP A 24 9.59 20.75 -5.14
CA TRP A 24 10.04 19.62 -5.95
C TRP A 24 9.78 18.28 -5.28
N GLU A 25 9.85 18.22 -3.95
CA GLU A 25 9.47 17.02 -3.20
C GLU A 25 7.97 16.74 -3.30
N GLU A 26 7.12 17.77 -3.29
CA GLU A 26 5.69 17.61 -3.53
C GLU A 26 5.41 17.08 -4.95
N ARG A 27 6.12 17.62 -5.96
CA ARG A 27 6.03 17.13 -7.34
C ARG A 27 6.54 15.69 -7.47
N TYR A 28 7.57 15.31 -6.71
CA TYR A 28 8.07 13.95 -6.68
C TYR A 28 7.05 12.99 -6.07
N ALA A 29 6.41 13.38 -4.95
CA ALA A 29 5.34 12.61 -4.36
C ALA A 29 4.15 12.44 -5.31
N GLN A 30 3.73 13.53 -5.97
CA GLN A 30 2.64 13.49 -6.94
C GLN A 30 2.99 12.59 -8.14
N TRP A 31 4.21 12.71 -8.68
CA TRP A 31 4.67 11.87 -9.79
C TRP A 31 4.70 10.39 -9.41
N ILE A 32 5.10 10.04 -8.18
CA ILE A 32 5.01 8.65 -7.71
C ILE A 32 3.56 8.18 -7.68
N ALA A 33 2.64 9.00 -7.16
CA ALA A 33 1.23 8.65 -7.06
C ALA A 33 0.57 8.40 -8.42
N ASP A 34 0.92 9.22 -9.41
CA ASP A 34 0.21 9.27 -10.68
C ASP A 34 0.87 8.43 -11.78
N GLU A 35 2.21 8.41 -11.83
CA GLU A 35 2.98 7.95 -13.00
C GLU A 35 3.85 6.73 -12.72
N VAL A 36 4.10 6.38 -11.45
CA VAL A 36 4.87 5.19 -11.08
C VAL A 36 3.92 4.03 -10.86
N ASP A 37 4.13 2.95 -11.60
CA ASP A 37 3.46 1.66 -11.46
C ASP A 37 4.48 0.51 -11.41
N GLU A 38 4.01 -0.70 -11.12
CA GLU A 38 4.76 -1.94 -11.02
C GLU A 38 5.58 -2.29 -12.29
N ASN A 39 5.27 -1.65 -13.42
CA ASN A 39 5.91 -1.86 -14.71
C ASN A 39 6.89 -0.74 -15.11
N LEU A 40 7.13 0.26 -14.26
CA LEU A 40 7.99 1.43 -14.58
C LEU A 40 9.33 1.04 -15.23
N LEU A 41 9.96 -0.05 -14.77
CA LEU A 41 11.29 -0.49 -15.21
C LEU A 41 11.28 -1.54 -16.33
N VAL A 42 10.10 -2.04 -16.72
CA VAL A 42 9.93 -3.03 -17.81
C VAL A 42 10.51 -2.53 -19.14
N PRO A 43 10.25 -1.28 -19.58
CA PRO A 43 10.78 -0.79 -20.86
C PRO A 43 12.31 -0.80 -20.93
N VAL A 44 13.00 -0.57 -19.81
CA VAL A 44 14.47 -0.51 -19.73
C VAL A 44 15.10 -1.83 -19.28
N ARG A 45 14.29 -2.85 -18.95
CA ARG A 45 14.72 -4.17 -18.47
C ARG A 45 15.75 -4.07 -17.34
N LEU A 46 15.51 -3.17 -16.38
CA LEU A 46 16.38 -2.98 -15.23
C LEU A 46 15.80 -3.79 -14.06
N ALA A 47 16.50 -4.85 -13.67
CA ALA A 47 16.14 -5.61 -12.48
C ALA A 47 16.73 -4.91 -11.25
N VAL A 48 15.91 -4.70 -10.22
CA VAL A 48 16.26 -3.97 -9.01
C VAL A 48 15.88 -4.78 -7.78
N ASP A 49 16.66 -4.68 -6.71
CA ASP A 49 16.26 -5.13 -5.37
C ASP A 49 15.53 -4.02 -4.58
N CYS A 50 15.30 -4.28 -3.29
CA CYS A 50 14.59 -3.39 -2.36
C CYS A 50 15.22 -1.98 -2.27
N ALA A 51 16.54 -1.90 -2.10
CA ALA A 51 17.24 -0.63 -1.95
C ALA A 51 17.37 0.06 -3.32
N ASP A 52 17.77 -0.71 -4.33
CA ASP A 52 17.93 -0.26 -5.71
C ASP A 52 16.69 0.50 -6.20
N LEU A 53 15.50 -0.07 -5.98
CA LEU A 53 14.25 0.50 -6.44
C LEU A 53 14.06 1.95 -5.96
N CYS A 54 14.31 2.21 -4.68
CA CYS A 54 14.15 3.54 -4.09
C CYS A 54 15.10 4.56 -4.75
N TYR A 55 16.37 4.19 -4.92
CA TYR A 55 17.38 5.03 -5.56
C TYR A 55 17.10 5.25 -7.05
N VAL A 56 16.71 4.20 -7.78
CA VAL A 56 16.40 4.25 -9.21
C VAL A 56 15.20 5.16 -9.48
N VAL A 57 14.12 5.03 -8.70
CA VAL A 57 12.92 5.89 -8.84
C VAL A 57 13.28 7.36 -8.60
N ARG A 58 14.10 7.66 -7.58
CA ARG A 58 14.60 9.02 -7.32
C ARG A 58 15.49 9.55 -8.46
N ALA A 59 16.36 8.70 -9.01
CA ALA A 59 17.22 9.06 -10.13
C ALA A 59 16.42 9.35 -11.41
N ILE A 60 15.40 8.54 -11.72
CA ILE A 60 14.52 8.74 -12.88
C ILE A 60 13.82 10.10 -12.78
N PHE A 61 13.18 10.41 -11.65
CA PHE A 61 12.54 11.71 -11.47
C PHE A 61 13.55 12.86 -11.61
N SER A 62 14.72 12.73 -10.98
CA SER A 62 15.79 13.74 -11.07
C SER A 62 16.22 13.98 -12.51
N ARG A 63 16.33 12.91 -13.31
CA ARG A 63 16.72 12.97 -14.72
C ARG A 63 15.64 13.57 -15.61
N ILE A 64 14.36 13.31 -15.33
CA ILE A 64 13.23 13.91 -16.07
C ILE A 64 13.19 15.42 -15.84
N HIS A 65 13.46 15.86 -14.61
CA HIS A 65 13.32 17.27 -14.20
C HIS A 65 14.63 18.03 -14.09
N HIS A 66 15.75 17.47 -14.59
CA HIS A 66 17.07 18.10 -14.51
C HIS A 66 17.45 18.56 -13.08
N LEU A 67 17.11 17.76 -12.07
CA LEU A 67 17.52 17.97 -10.68
C LEU A 67 18.85 17.26 -10.40
N PRO A 68 19.65 17.74 -9.44
CA PRO A 68 20.87 17.07 -9.07
C PRO A 68 20.55 15.77 -8.33
N PHE A 69 21.31 14.73 -8.65
CA PHE A 69 21.26 13.44 -7.97
C PHE A 69 22.66 13.07 -7.44
N LEU A 70 22.66 12.48 -6.25
CA LEU A 70 23.82 11.95 -5.55
C LEU A 70 23.37 10.68 -4.81
N ALA A 71 24.23 9.67 -4.74
CA ALA A 71 24.06 8.48 -3.93
C ALA A 71 25.42 8.01 -3.42
N SER A 72 25.44 7.26 -2.31
CA SER A 72 26.64 6.69 -1.72
C SER A 72 26.71 5.19 -1.85
N ASP A 73 27.91 4.64 -1.81
CA ASP A 73 28.10 3.26 -1.38
C ASP A 73 28.02 3.14 0.15
N LEU A 74 28.26 1.93 0.65
CA LEU A 74 28.29 1.63 2.09
C LEU A 74 29.44 2.31 2.86
N HIS A 75 30.40 2.92 2.15
CA HIS A 75 31.53 3.66 2.72
C HIS A 75 31.39 5.18 2.55
N GLY A 76 30.27 5.65 1.97
CA GLY A 76 30.03 7.08 1.72
C GLY A 76 30.66 7.60 0.42
N VAL A 77 31.26 6.75 -0.42
CA VAL A 77 31.81 7.16 -1.72
C VAL A 77 30.66 7.49 -2.65
N LYS A 78 30.72 8.69 -3.25
CA LYS A 78 29.59 9.24 -4.01
C LYS A 78 29.63 8.88 -5.49
N ILE A 79 28.46 8.62 -6.05
CA ILE A 79 28.15 8.60 -7.47
C ILE A 79 26.99 9.57 -7.73
N GLY A 80 26.93 10.21 -8.90
CA GLY A 80 25.87 11.17 -9.16
C GLY A 80 25.74 11.57 -10.63
N HIS A 81 24.80 12.49 -10.88
CA HIS A 81 24.52 12.99 -12.22
C HIS A 81 25.73 13.61 -12.93
N TYR A 82 26.69 14.15 -12.17
CA TYR A 82 27.90 14.79 -12.66
C TYR A 82 28.98 13.80 -13.10
N SER A 83 28.82 12.50 -12.81
CA SER A 83 29.79 11.47 -13.18
C SER A 83 29.93 11.39 -14.71
N ASN A 84 31.17 11.12 -15.16
CA ASN A 84 31.58 11.21 -16.56
C ASN A 84 32.06 9.87 -17.15
N SER A 85 31.76 8.76 -16.46
CA SER A 85 32.17 7.41 -16.88
C SER A 85 31.50 6.95 -18.19
N TRP A 86 30.58 7.73 -18.75
CA TRP A 86 29.75 7.37 -19.91
C TRP A 86 29.69 8.47 -20.97
N ASP A 87 30.67 9.35 -21.01
CA ASP A 87 30.72 10.49 -21.93
C ASP A 87 30.61 10.07 -23.40
N GLU A 88 31.16 8.90 -23.74
CA GLU A 88 31.14 8.30 -25.07
C GLU A 88 29.81 7.61 -25.43
N ILE A 89 28.90 7.44 -24.46
CA ILE A 89 27.60 6.81 -24.68
C ILE A 89 26.59 7.87 -25.11
N ALA A 90 25.84 7.61 -26.19
CA ALA A 90 24.80 8.51 -26.66
C ALA A 90 23.70 8.75 -25.60
N ALA A 91 23.40 10.02 -25.35
CA ALA A 91 22.26 10.44 -24.53
C ALA A 91 21.00 10.61 -25.40
N ALA A 92 19.82 10.52 -24.78
CA ALA A 92 18.53 10.79 -25.43
C ALA A 92 17.65 11.66 -24.52
N ASN A 93 16.69 12.39 -25.07
CA ASN A 93 15.81 13.23 -24.25
C ASN A 93 14.92 12.39 -23.32
N ASP A 94 14.30 11.35 -23.86
CA ASP A 94 13.52 10.38 -23.10
C ASP A 94 14.44 9.41 -22.36
N TRP A 95 14.30 9.37 -21.03
CA TRP A 95 15.12 8.54 -20.14
C TRP A 95 15.02 7.05 -20.47
N ARG A 96 13.89 6.60 -21.03
CA ARG A 96 13.67 5.19 -21.40
C ARG A 96 14.56 4.74 -22.56
N ASN A 97 14.93 5.68 -23.42
CA ASN A 97 15.75 5.45 -24.61
C ASN A 97 17.19 5.97 -24.44
N ASP A 98 17.50 6.58 -23.30
CA ASP A 98 18.81 7.16 -22.99
C ASP A 98 19.79 6.06 -22.54
N LYS A 99 20.65 5.63 -23.47
CA LYS A 99 21.66 4.59 -23.21
C LYS A 99 22.68 5.02 -22.15
N ARG A 100 23.01 6.32 -22.08
CA ARG A 100 23.93 6.87 -21.08
C ARG A 100 23.31 6.79 -19.70
N PHE A 101 22.06 7.25 -19.56
CA PHE A 101 21.34 7.18 -18.29
C PHE A 101 21.12 5.74 -17.85
N ARG A 102 20.81 4.82 -18.77
CA ARG A 102 20.70 3.40 -18.43
C ARG A 102 22.01 2.81 -17.92
N ALA A 103 23.15 3.15 -18.53
CA ALA A 103 24.46 2.71 -18.05
C ALA A 103 24.78 3.27 -16.66
N PHE A 104 24.39 4.52 -16.38
CA PHE A 104 24.42 5.10 -15.05
C PHE A 104 23.56 4.33 -14.04
N LEU A 105 22.31 3.99 -14.38
CA LEU A 105 21.42 3.22 -13.48
C LEU A 105 21.99 1.83 -13.16
N ILE A 106 22.61 1.15 -14.14
CA ILE A 106 23.25 -0.15 -13.92
C ILE A 106 24.41 -0.02 -12.92
N GLN A 107 25.22 1.03 -13.03
CA GLN A 107 26.28 1.26 -12.05
C GLN A 107 25.71 1.67 -10.69
N LEU A 108 24.65 2.49 -10.66
CA LEU A 108 23.99 2.93 -9.44
C LEU A 108 23.55 1.75 -8.58
N ILE A 109 22.85 0.76 -9.17
CA ILE A 109 22.38 -0.42 -8.43
C ILE A 109 23.53 -1.34 -7.97
N SER A 110 24.67 -1.33 -8.66
CA SER A 110 25.87 -2.03 -8.17
C SER A 110 26.60 -1.27 -7.04
N HIS A 111 26.25 0.00 -6.85
CA HIS A 111 26.95 0.93 -5.95
C HIS A 111 26.21 1.12 -4.63
N VAL A 112 24.87 1.13 -4.65
CA VAL A 112 24.05 1.38 -3.47
C VAL A 112 23.65 0.08 -2.75
N THR A 113 23.36 0.19 -1.46
CA THR A 113 22.77 -0.87 -0.64
C THR A 113 21.86 -0.25 0.43
N THR A 114 21.18 -1.05 1.24
CA THR A 114 20.48 -0.53 2.45
C THR A 114 21.42 0.17 3.44
N LYS A 115 22.74 -0.05 3.36
CA LYS A 115 23.75 0.64 4.18
C LYS A 115 24.14 2.02 3.61
N SER A 116 23.64 2.38 2.44
CA SER A 116 23.86 3.70 1.83
C SER A 116 22.95 4.78 2.41
N TYR A 117 21.75 4.43 2.88
CA TYR A 117 20.76 5.39 3.40
C TYR A 117 21.28 6.35 4.47
N PRO A 118 22.10 5.93 5.47
CA PRO A 118 22.64 6.85 6.46
C PRO A 118 23.53 7.97 5.89
N HIS A 119 23.98 7.82 4.65
CA HIS A 119 24.80 8.81 3.95
C HIS A 119 23.99 9.71 3.00
N ASP A 120 22.77 9.29 2.63
CA ASP A 120 22.00 9.85 1.51
C ASP A 120 20.61 10.37 1.90
N ALA A 121 20.14 9.98 3.07
CA ALA A 121 18.81 10.31 3.57
C ALA A 121 18.88 10.79 5.02
N TYR A 122 17.85 11.52 5.44
CA TYR A 122 17.74 12.08 6.79
C TYR A 122 16.42 11.64 7.44
N PRO A 123 16.41 11.42 8.77
CA PRO A 123 15.20 11.02 9.48
C PRO A 123 14.22 12.18 9.61
N VAL A 124 12.93 11.85 9.53
CA VAL A 124 11.84 12.82 9.56
C VAL A 124 10.86 12.55 10.68
N CYS A 125 10.14 13.60 11.10
CA CYS A 125 9.02 13.42 12.01
C CYS A 125 7.91 12.61 11.33
N LEU A 126 7.13 11.89 12.14
CA LEU A 126 6.05 11.04 11.66
C LEU A 126 4.72 11.82 11.72
N ASN A 127 4.30 12.43 10.62
CA ASN A 127 3.03 13.18 10.53
C ASN A 127 2.51 13.27 9.08
N ALA A 128 1.35 13.91 8.89
CA ALA A 128 0.70 14.03 7.59
C ALA A 128 1.52 14.77 6.52
N ALA A 129 2.46 15.63 6.92
CA ALA A 129 3.32 16.34 5.97
C ALA A 129 4.42 15.43 5.40
N THR A 130 4.83 14.39 6.15
CA THR A 130 5.91 13.48 5.77
C THR A 130 5.41 12.14 5.24
N VAL A 131 4.26 11.65 5.69
CA VAL A 131 3.63 10.41 5.19
C VAL A 131 2.96 10.66 3.84
N LYS A 132 3.79 10.69 2.80
CA LYS A 132 3.41 10.93 1.41
C LYS A 132 4.13 9.94 0.50
N PRO A 133 3.65 9.74 -0.74
CA PRO A 133 4.39 8.95 -1.71
C PRO A 133 5.85 9.43 -1.86
N GLY A 134 6.78 8.48 -1.93
CA GLY A 134 8.22 8.75 -1.94
C GLY A 134 8.89 8.78 -0.56
N LEU A 135 8.14 8.73 0.54
CA LEU A 135 8.70 8.52 1.88
C LEU A 135 9.35 7.13 1.96
N VAL A 136 10.63 7.06 2.32
CA VAL A 136 11.39 5.80 2.39
C VAL A 136 11.38 5.26 3.81
N VAL A 137 11.26 3.94 3.93
CA VAL A 137 11.49 3.20 5.17
C VAL A 137 12.53 2.10 4.91
N TYR A 138 13.46 1.91 5.83
CA TYR A 138 14.51 0.90 5.66
C TYR A 138 15.01 0.32 6.99
N GLU A 139 15.60 -0.86 6.91
CA GLU A 139 16.46 -1.47 7.94
C GLU A 139 17.59 -2.28 7.28
N ASN A 140 18.76 -2.37 7.93
CA ASN A 140 19.95 -2.98 7.32
C ASN A 140 20.64 -4.07 8.18
N ILE A 141 19.96 -4.60 9.21
CA ILE A 141 20.53 -5.63 10.10
C ILE A 141 19.84 -6.98 9.90
N ILE A 142 18.51 -7.04 10.00
CA ILE A 142 17.78 -8.32 10.08
C ILE A 142 17.28 -8.72 8.70
N ALA A 143 16.34 -7.96 8.16
CA ALA A 143 15.77 -8.18 6.84
C ALA A 143 16.62 -7.56 5.73
N SER A 144 17.44 -6.54 6.04
CA SER A 144 18.14 -5.76 5.02
C SER A 144 17.18 -5.30 3.91
N HIS A 145 16.10 -4.65 4.33
CA HIS A 145 14.95 -4.33 3.50
C HIS A 145 14.72 -2.82 3.43
N ALA A 146 14.20 -2.37 2.29
CA ALA A 146 13.79 -1.00 2.07
C ALA A 146 12.60 -0.96 1.12
N CYS A 147 11.70 -0.02 1.36
CA CYS A 147 10.61 0.29 0.47
C CYS A 147 10.26 1.77 0.59
N PHE A 148 9.36 2.25 -0.25
CA PHE A 148 8.84 3.60 -0.15
C PHE A 148 7.33 3.61 -0.28
N VAL A 149 6.69 4.60 0.33
CA VAL A 149 5.25 4.82 0.18
C VAL A 149 4.96 5.08 -1.29
N GLY A 150 4.13 4.24 -1.91
CA GLY A 150 3.73 4.35 -3.30
C GLY A 150 2.38 5.04 -3.47
N ARG A 151 1.44 4.79 -2.55
CA ARG A 151 0.10 5.39 -2.55
C ARG A 151 -0.32 5.78 -1.14
N VAL A 152 -1.08 6.86 -1.05
CA VAL A 152 -1.77 7.29 0.16
C VAL A 152 -3.21 7.61 -0.22
N ASN A 153 -4.17 6.88 0.34
CA ASN A 153 -5.60 7.13 0.14
C ASN A 153 -6.35 7.03 1.48
N PRO A 154 -6.71 8.16 2.11
CA PRO A 154 -7.38 8.15 3.40
C PRO A 154 -8.78 7.52 3.37
N ASP A 155 -9.41 7.39 2.20
CA ASP A 155 -10.73 6.78 2.03
C ASP A 155 -10.67 5.24 1.94
N GLN A 156 -9.50 4.63 2.15
CA GLN A 156 -9.34 3.18 2.22
C GLN A 156 -9.12 2.73 3.66
N ILE A 157 -9.55 1.49 3.99
CA ILE A 157 -9.30 0.88 5.30
C ILE A 157 -7.81 0.89 5.63
N ILE A 158 -6.98 0.49 4.66
CA ILE A 158 -5.51 0.57 4.74
C ILE A 158 -5.06 1.69 3.82
N PRO A 159 -4.79 2.90 4.35
CA PRO A 159 -4.57 4.06 3.50
C PRO A 159 -3.16 4.14 2.91
N VAL A 160 -2.15 3.46 3.46
CA VAL A 160 -0.77 3.53 2.97
C VAL A 160 -0.40 2.23 2.28
N LEU A 161 0.06 2.34 1.03
CA LEU A 161 0.61 1.23 0.26
C LEU A 161 2.07 1.51 -0.10
N PHE A 162 2.89 0.46 -0.10
CA PHE A 162 4.33 0.53 -0.31
C PHE A 162 4.71 -0.07 -1.66
N PHE A 163 5.58 0.59 -2.41
CA PHE A 163 6.29 -0.06 -3.49
C PHE A 163 7.53 -0.76 -2.95
N GLU A 164 7.63 -2.06 -3.21
CA GLU A 164 8.74 -2.89 -2.75
C GLU A 164 9.18 -3.85 -3.84
N SER A 165 10.49 -4.11 -3.90
CA SER A 165 11.06 -5.16 -4.75
C SER A 165 11.52 -6.34 -3.89
N SER A 166 11.99 -7.41 -4.54
CA SER A 166 12.43 -8.65 -3.90
C SER A 166 13.93 -8.89 -4.07
N VAL A 167 14.43 -9.84 -3.28
CA VAL A 167 15.65 -10.58 -3.59
C VAL A 167 15.23 -12.00 -3.98
N PRO A 168 15.58 -12.51 -5.18
CA PRO A 168 16.45 -11.89 -6.19
C PRO A 168 15.83 -10.65 -6.87
N PRO A 169 16.66 -9.76 -7.46
CA PRO A 169 16.21 -8.56 -8.16
C PRO A 169 15.21 -8.87 -9.28
N ALA A 170 14.20 -8.02 -9.44
CA ALA A 170 13.14 -8.18 -10.42
C ALA A 170 12.93 -6.89 -11.23
N VAL A 171 12.46 -7.05 -12.49
CA VAL A 171 12.14 -5.91 -13.38
C VAL A 171 10.78 -5.29 -13.02
N ARG A 172 9.90 -6.08 -12.41
CA ARG A 172 8.64 -5.62 -11.83
C ARG A 172 8.77 -5.63 -10.32
N PHE A 173 8.22 -4.63 -9.68
CA PHE A 173 8.09 -4.54 -8.23
C PHE A 173 6.60 -4.62 -7.85
N LYS A 174 6.29 -4.76 -6.57
CA LYS A 174 4.92 -4.98 -6.08
C LYS A 174 4.44 -3.81 -5.24
N LEU A 175 3.12 -3.70 -5.14
CA LEU A 175 2.42 -2.81 -4.23
C LEU A 175 1.91 -3.61 -3.03
N SER A 176 2.35 -3.23 -1.83
CA SER A 176 2.08 -3.97 -0.59
C SER A 176 1.38 -3.13 0.46
N THR A 177 0.51 -3.75 1.24
CA THR A 177 -0.22 -3.13 2.35
C THR A 177 0.56 -3.10 3.66
N THR A 178 1.66 -3.86 3.74
CA THR A 178 2.50 -4.01 4.93
C THR A 178 3.97 -3.90 4.55
N THR A 179 4.82 -3.69 5.56
CA THR A 179 6.28 -3.71 5.41
C THR A 179 6.93 -4.36 6.63
N ASN A 180 7.99 -5.12 6.40
CA ASN A 180 8.79 -5.78 7.44
C ASN A 180 10.01 -4.94 7.84
N VAL A 181 9.85 -3.62 7.93
CA VAL A 181 10.90 -2.71 8.41
C VAL A 181 10.76 -2.48 9.91
N TYR A 182 11.85 -2.71 10.62
CA TYR A 182 11.96 -2.51 12.07
C TYR A 182 12.75 -1.24 12.38
N ILE A 183 12.22 -0.39 13.26
CA ILE A 183 12.97 0.72 13.86
C ILE A 183 13.68 0.23 15.12
N TYR A 184 15.00 0.23 15.10
CA TYR A 184 15.78 -0.28 16.22
C TYR A 184 15.73 0.63 17.45
N SER A 185 16.01 0.04 18.61
CA SER A 185 16.07 0.76 19.88
C SER A 185 17.22 1.79 19.88
N PRO A 186 17.17 2.83 20.75
CA PRO A 186 18.25 3.82 20.82
C PRO A 186 19.64 3.24 21.12
N GLY A 187 19.71 2.03 21.69
CA GLY A 187 20.97 1.30 21.90
C GLY A 187 21.61 0.77 20.61
N VAL A 188 20.87 0.75 19.50
CA VAL A 188 21.38 0.45 18.16
C VAL A 188 21.56 1.77 17.40
N PRO A 189 22.72 2.03 16.77
CA PRO A 189 22.96 3.28 16.06
C PRO A 189 21.87 3.62 15.04
N ARG A 190 21.43 4.89 14.99
CA ARG A 190 20.36 5.38 14.10
C ARG A 190 20.54 5.05 12.61
N LYS A 191 21.79 4.79 12.19
CA LYS A 191 22.18 4.40 10.83
C LYS A 191 21.69 3.00 10.39
N HIS A 192 20.98 2.27 11.25
CA HIS A 192 20.56 0.91 10.95
C HIS A 192 19.11 0.78 10.49
N SER A 193 18.28 1.79 10.73
CA SER A 193 16.87 1.80 10.33
C SER A 193 16.33 3.22 10.34
N GLY A 194 15.28 3.50 9.58
CA GLY A 194 14.62 4.80 9.68
C GLY A 194 13.38 4.97 8.83
N ILE A 195 12.64 6.03 9.17
CA ILE A 195 11.66 6.68 8.31
C ILE A 195 12.33 7.95 7.79
N VAL A 196 12.63 8.00 6.50
CA VAL A 196 13.58 8.98 5.95
C VAL A 196 13.11 9.62 4.65
N ARG A 197 13.60 10.83 4.41
CA ARG A 197 13.53 11.54 3.12
C ARG A 197 14.94 11.72 2.56
N TRP A 198 15.03 11.93 1.25
CA TRP A 198 16.31 12.12 0.56
C TRP A 198 16.96 13.45 0.93
N ASN A 199 18.25 13.42 1.29
CA ASN A 199 19.02 14.65 1.45
C ASN A 199 19.18 15.36 0.10
N TRP A 200 19.20 16.70 0.12
CA TRP A 200 19.30 17.50 -1.10
C TRP A 200 20.75 17.71 -1.51
N PRO A 201 21.17 17.30 -2.72
CA PRO A 201 22.50 17.61 -3.23
C PRO A 201 22.61 19.11 -3.57
N ILE A 202 23.70 19.72 -3.13
CA ILE A 202 24.12 21.08 -3.46
C ILE A 202 25.54 21.07 -4.02
N SER A 203 25.81 21.99 -4.94
CA SER A 203 27.17 22.26 -5.41
C SER A 203 27.78 23.33 -4.53
N ASP A 204 28.89 23.00 -3.87
CA ASP A 204 29.66 23.92 -3.04
C ASP A 204 31.13 23.86 -3.48
N ASN A 205 31.65 24.98 -3.97
CA ASN A 205 33.01 25.10 -4.51
C ASN A 205 33.35 24.02 -5.56
N GLY A 206 32.40 23.72 -6.45
CA GLY A 206 32.58 22.73 -7.52
C GLY A 206 32.53 21.27 -7.05
N LYS A 207 32.16 21.02 -5.78
CA LYS A 207 31.96 19.67 -5.23
C LYS A 207 30.50 19.47 -4.83
N TRP A 208 29.94 18.33 -5.21
CA TRP A 208 28.59 17.95 -4.80
C TRP A 208 28.62 17.36 -3.38
N ARG A 209 27.75 17.88 -2.52
CA ARG A 209 27.54 17.39 -1.15
C ARG A 209 26.07 17.53 -0.77
N TYR A 210 25.67 16.88 0.32
CA TYR A 210 24.33 17.05 0.86
C TYR A 210 24.23 18.27 1.78
N ILE A 211 23.03 18.84 1.86
CA ILE A 211 22.64 19.71 2.97
C ILE A 211 22.67 18.89 4.27
N PRO A 212 23.18 19.45 5.40
CA PRO A 212 23.12 18.76 6.69
C PRO A 212 21.69 18.43 7.12
N ASP A 213 21.50 17.25 7.72
CA ASP A 213 20.20 16.75 8.17
C ASP A 213 19.39 17.80 8.96
N GLU A 214 20.03 18.53 9.88
CA GLU A 214 19.36 19.49 10.78
C GLU A 214 18.78 20.71 10.06
N ARG A 215 19.19 20.93 8.81
CA ARG A 215 18.67 22.01 7.96
C ARG A 215 17.59 21.51 6.99
N MET A 216 17.34 20.21 6.97
CA MET A 216 16.32 19.64 6.11
C MET A 216 14.91 19.84 6.69
N PRO A 217 13.90 20.08 5.84
CA PRO A 217 12.51 20.19 6.26
C PRO A 217 12.06 18.95 7.03
N HIS A 218 11.31 19.14 8.12
CA HIS A 218 10.74 18.05 8.92
C HIS A 218 11.77 17.10 9.57
N TYR A 219 13.06 17.46 9.60
CA TYR A 219 14.07 16.68 10.31
C TYR A 219 13.64 16.42 11.76
N SER A 220 13.69 15.15 12.17
CA SER A 220 13.42 14.76 13.54
C SER A 220 14.09 13.44 13.89
N LEU A 221 14.35 13.24 15.17
CA LEU A 221 14.86 12.00 15.75
C LEU A 221 13.80 11.26 16.60
N ASP A 222 12.55 11.72 16.61
CA ASP A 222 11.50 11.21 17.51
C ASP A 222 11.28 9.70 17.38
N ILE A 223 11.41 9.15 16.16
CA ILE A 223 11.23 7.71 15.90
C ILE A 223 12.27 6.84 16.62
N TYR A 224 13.40 7.43 17.03
CA TYR A 224 14.47 6.76 17.76
C TYR A 224 14.30 6.86 19.27
N ASP A 225 13.41 7.74 19.77
CA ASP A 225 13.16 7.88 21.21
C ASP A 225 12.63 6.59 21.80
N ALA A 226 13.18 6.13 22.94
CA ALA A 226 12.86 4.86 23.58
C ALA A 226 11.35 4.59 23.75
N SER A 227 10.53 5.62 23.85
CA SER A 227 9.07 5.52 23.97
C SER A 227 8.31 5.23 22.66
N PHE A 228 8.95 5.29 21.49
CA PHE A 228 8.28 5.09 20.20
C PHE A 228 7.60 3.69 20.09
N PRO A 229 6.26 3.59 20.09
CA PRO A 229 5.58 2.31 20.29
C PRO A 229 5.56 1.43 19.03
N TYR A 230 5.77 2.00 17.84
CA TYR A 230 5.57 1.32 16.56
C TYR A 230 6.85 0.74 15.94
N ARG A 231 7.87 0.45 16.75
CA ARG A 231 9.17 -0.04 16.28
C ARG A 231 9.11 -1.28 15.40
N THR A 232 8.18 -2.18 15.69
CA THR A 232 8.00 -3.44 14.96
C THR A 232 6.74 -3.45 14.10
N GLN A 233 6.03 -2.32 14.04
CA GLN A 233 4.68 -2.21 13.47
C GLN A 233 4.57 -0.90 12.69
N LEU A 234 5.51 -0.69 11.77
CA LEU A 234 5.66 0.60 11.08
C LEU A 234 4.48 0.91 10.14
N SER A 235 3.92 -0.10 9.46
CA SER A 235 2.68 0.05 8.67
C SER A 235 1.56 0.66 9.51
N LYS A 236 1.35 0.15 10.73
CA LYS A 236 0.32 0.63 11.67
C LYS A 236 0.50 2.10 12.01
N ALA A 237 1.74 2.52 12.27
CA ALA A 237 2.05 3.91 12.56
C ALA A 237 1.68 4.83 11.40
N LEU A 238 2.08 4.45 10.17
CA LEU A 238 1.85 5.23 8.97
C LEU A 238 0.36 5.29 8.61
N ASN A 239 -0.36 4.17 8.71
CA ASN A 239 -1.80 4.10 8.49
C ASN A 239 -2.57 5.01 9.47
N ARG A 240 -2.22 4.96 10.76
CA ARG A 240 -2.82 5.83 11.79
C ARG A 240 -2.58 7.31 11.49
N VAL A 241 -1.35 7.70 11.14
CA VAL A 241 -1.03 9.10 10.80
C VAL A 241 -1.94 9.64 9.70
N VAL A 242 -2.17 8.86 8.64
CA VAL A 242 -3.03 9.29 7.54
C VAL A 242 -4.48 9.41 7.99
N LYS A 243 -5.02 8.41 8.70
CA LYS A 243 -6.41 8.44 9.22
C LYS A 243 -6.64 9.62 10.18
N GLU A 244 -5.74 9.81 11.13
CA GLU A 244 -5.82 10.89 12.11
C GLU A 244 -5.73 12.27 11.47
N SER A 245 -4.96 12.40 10.37
CA SER A 245 -4.84 13.67 9.65
C SER A 245 -6.15 14.15 9.02
N VAL A 246 -6.94 13.22 8.46
CA VAL A 246 -8.24 13.54 7.86
C VAL A 246 -9.32 13.67 8.93
N ALA A 247 -9.27 12.86 9.99
CA ALA A 247 -10.19 12.94 11.10
C ALA A 247 -10.00 14.21 11.96
N GLY A 248 -8.80 14.82 11.94
CA GLY A 248 -8.46 15.96 12.79
C GLY A 248 -8.39 15.63 14.28
N LYS A 249 -8.36 14.33 14.62
CA LYS A 249 -8.34 13.80 15.99
C LYS A 249 -7.56 12.49 16.04
N LYS A 250 -7.14 12.09 17.23
CA LYS A 250 -6.58 10.74 17.46
C LYS A 250 -7.63 9.68 17.17
N LEU A 251 -7.22 8.60 16.52
CA LEU A 251 -8.09 7.53 16.10
C LEU A 251 -8.30 6.58 17.29
N THR A 252 -9.55 6.42 17.71
CA THR A 252 -9.92 5.43 18.72
C THR A 252 -10.26 4.09 18.06
N GLN A 253 -10.21 2.99 18.83
CA GLN A 253 -10.69 1.70 18.32
C GLN A 253 -12.17 1.75 17.92
N GLU A 254 -12.99 2.53 18.64
CA GLU A 254 -14.41 2.72 18.33
C GLU A 254 -14.61 3.42 16.98
N ASP A 255 -13.85 4.49 16.70
CA ASP A 255 -13.86 5.17 15.41
C ASP A 255 -13.54 4.19 14.26
N SER A 256 -12.48 3.39 14.43
CA SER A 256 -12.09 2.40 13.42
C SER A 256 -13.11 1.27 13.27
N ILE A 257 -13.69 0.76 14.36
CA ILE A 257 -14.77 -0.24 14.29
C ILE A 257 -15.95 0.31 13.49
N GLN A 258 -16.39 1.53 13.81
CA GLN A 258 -17.52 2.16 13.14
C GLN A 258 -17.26 2.31 11.64
N GLU A 259 -16.06 2.74 11.26
CA GLU A 259 -15.65 2.84 9.86
C GLU A 259 -15.71 1.47 9.14
N LEU A 260 -15.11 0.42 9.71
CA LEU A 260 -15.13 -0.94 9.11
C LEU A 260 -16.56 -1.47 8.96
N VAL A 261 -17.39 -1.24 9.96
CA VAL A 261 -18.81 -1.59 9.96
C VAL A 261 -19.57 -0.84 8.85
N ASP A 262 -19.30 0.45 8.66
CA ASP A 262 -19.98 1.27 7.66
C ASP A 262 -19.59 0.88 6.23
N TYR A 263 -18.33 0.55 5.97
CA TYR A 263 -17.92 -0.04 4.68
C TYR A 263 -18.70 -1.32 4.39
N PHE A 264 -18.75 -2.25 5.34
CA PHE A 264 -19.45 -3.52 5.17
C PHE A 264 -20.95 -3.33 4.98
N ARG A 265 -21.57 -2.49 5.81
CA ARG A 265 -22.99 -2.14 5.73
C ARG A 265 -23.34 -1.57 4.37
N THR A 266 -22.53 -0.67 3.82
CA THR A 266 -22.77 -0.02 2.53
C THR A 266 -22.82 -1.05 1.39
N GLU A 267 -21.84 -1.96 1.33
CA GLU A 267 -21.82 -3.02 0.31
C GLU A 267 -22.97 -4.02 0.48
N ILE A 268 -23.33 -4.36 1.72
CA ILE A 268 -24.51 -5.18 2.00
C ILE A 268 -25.80 -4.50 1.55
N GLN A 269 -25.97 -3.20 1.79
CA GLN A 269 -27.16 -2.45 1.35
C GLN A 269 -27.27 -2.42 -0.18
N PHE A 270 -26.15 -2.27 -0.88
CA PHE A 270 -26.13 -2.31 -2.34
C PHE A 270 -26.58 -3.69 -2.88
N ARG A 271 -26.07 -4.77 -2.29
CA ARG A 271 -26.49 -6.13 -2.61
C ARG A 271 -27.96 -6.36 -2.28
N LEU A 272 -28.42 -5.88 -1.12
CA LEU A 272 -29.79 -5.99 -0.64
C LEU A 272 -30.80 -5.40 -1.61
N HIS A 273 -30.51 -4.21 -2.13
CA HIS A 273 -31.35 -3.56 -3.12
C HIS A 273 -31.60 -4.45 -4.34
N LEU A 274 -30.53 -5.04 -4.89
CA LEU A 274 -30.61 -5.88 -6.09
C LEU A 274 -31.32 -7.20 -5.85
N VAL A 275 -31.04 -7.87 -4.73
CA VAL A 275 -31.70 -9.14 -4.38
C VAL A 275 -33.21 -8.93 -4.26
N ASN A 276 -33.65 -7.85 -3.61
CA ASN A 276 -35.07 -7.55 -3.42
C ASN A 276 -35.78 -7.14 -4.73
N GLN A 277 -35.09 -6.43 -5.63
CA GLN A 277 -35.62 -6.14 -6.96
C GLN A 277 -35.80 -7.42 -7.79
N ALA A 278 -34.78 -8.28 -7.80
CA ALA A 278 -34.82 -9.57 -8.49
C ALA A 278 -35.99 -10.42 -7.99
N GLU A 279 -36.14 -10.54 -6.67
CA GLU A 279 -37.24 -11.29 -6.04
C GLU A 279 -38.62 -10.73 -6.45
N THR A 280 -38.78 -9.41 -6.44
CA THR A 280 -40.03 -8.75 -6.83
C THR A 280 -40.41 -9.06 -8.29
N ILE A 281 -39.43 -9.06 -9.18
CA ILE A 281 -39.65 -9.36 -10.61
C ILE A 281 -39.99 -10.83 -10.80
N LEU A 282 -39.27 -11.76 -10.18
CA LEU A 282 -39.52 -13.19 -10.30
C LEU A 282 -40.92 -13.58 -9.84
N ARG A 283 -41.44 -12.93 -8.78
CA ARG A 283 -42.81 -13.15 -8.30
C ARG A 283 -43.90 -12.71 -9.27
N ARG A 284 -43.61 -11.73 -10.14
CA ARG A 284 -44.58 -11.24 -11.15
C ARG A 284 -44.59 -12.10 -12.41
N HIS A 285 -43.63 -12.99 -12.57
CA HIS A 285 -43.51 -13.87 -13.72
C HIS A 285 -43.90 -15.32 -13.36
N GLN A 286 -44.16 -16.11 -14.40
CA GLN A 286 -44.47 -17.53 -14.22
C GLN A 286 -43.24 -18.32 -13.76
N PRO A 287 -43.45 -19.45 -13.04
CA PRO A 287 -42.37 -20.39 -12.73
C PRO A 287 -41.58 -20.76 -14.00
N GLY A 288 -40.25 -20.73 -13.90
CA GLY A 288 -39.37 -21.01 -15.04
C GLY A 288 -39.03 -19.79 -15.92
N TYR A 289 -39.43 -18.58 -15.54
CA TYR A 289 -38.97 -17.36 -16.19
C TYR A 289 -37.43 -17.30 -16.27
N ARG A 290 -36.92 -17.09 -17.48
CA ARG A 290 -35.50 -16.93 -17.81
C ARG A 290 -35.31 -15.83 -18.84
N SER A 291 -34.28 -15.01 -18.67
CA SER A 291 -33.92 -13.91 -19.57
C SER A 291 -32.46 -13.52 -19.31
N GLU A 292 -31.67 -13.44 -20.38
CA GLU A 292 -30.27 -13.00 -20.31
C GLU A 292 -30.14 -11.59 -19.70
N GLN A 293 -31.06 -10.69 -20.04
CA GLN A 293 -31.10 -9.34 -19.47
C GLN A 293 -31.33 -9.37 -17.96
N PHE A 294 -32.14 -10.31 -17.47
CA PHE A 294 -32.38 -10.48 -16.04
C PHE A 294 -31.13 -11.02 -15.34
N ASP A 295 -30.47 -12.02 -15.91
CA ASP A 295 -29.20 -12.55 -15.38
C ASP A 295 -28.12 -11.46 -15.28
N TYR A 296 -27.92 -10.70 -16.35
CA TYR A 296 -26.95 -9.61 -16.39
C TYR A 296 -27.23 -8.52 -15.33
N ASN A 297 -28.50 -8.18 -15.13
CA ASN A 297 -28.90 -7.11 -14.21
C ASN A 297 -28.90 -7.55 -12.74
N TYR A 298 -29.19 -8.81 -12.45
CA TYR A 298 -29.52 -9.26 -11.09
C TYR A 298 -28.61 -10.38 -10.56
N SER A 299 -27.63 -10.88 -11.33
CA SER A 299 -26.50 -11.61 -10.77
C SER A 299 -25.70 -10.71 -9.82
N THR A 300 -25.24 -11.28 -8.70
CA THR A 300 -24.36 -10.59 -7.75
C THR A 300 -22.92 -11.03 -7.81
N ASP A 301 -22.47 -11.80 -8.80
CA ASP A 301 -21.10 -12.35 -8.88
C ASP A 301 -20.01 -11.30 -8.58
N SER A 302 -20.02 -10.18 -9.30
CA SER A 302 -19.03 -9.10 -9.13
C SER A 302 -19.11 -8.39 -7.78
N ARG A 303 -20.30 -8.33 -7.18
CA ARG A 303 -20.54 -7.70 -5.87
C ARG A 303 -20.15 -8.63 -4.74
N ASP A 304 -20.38 -9.92 -4.91
CA ASP A 304 -19.99 -10.96 -3.98
C ASP A 304 -18.46 -11.07 -3.94
N GLU A 305 -17.76 -10.88 -5.08
CA GLU A 305 -16.30 -10.72 -5.10
C GLU A 305 -15.84 -9.48 -4.34
N ARG A 306 -16.48 -8.32 -4.59
CA ARG A 306 -16.15 -7.08 -3.89
C ARG A 306 -16.34 -7.20 -2.38
N LEU A 307 -17.44 -7.80 -1.93
CA LEU A 307 -17.70 -8.09 -0.51
C LEU A 307 -16.61 -8.99 0.09
N ARG A 308 -16.15 -10.02 -0.65
CA ARG A 308 -15.06 -10.89 -0.20
C ARG A 308 -13.72 -10.18 -0.13
N LEU A 309 -13.43 -9.27 -1.06
CA LEU A 309 -12.25 -8.40 -0.99
C LEU A 309 -12.33 -7.43 0.19
N LEU A 310 -13.51 -6.84 0.42
CA LEU A 310 -13.75 -5.96 1.55
C LEU A 310 -13.55 -6.69 2.89
N ILE A 311 -14.04 -7.93 3.03
CA ILE A 311 -13.81 -8.73 4.24
C ILE A 311 -12.31 -8.97 4.49
N ARG A 312 -11.52 -9.24 3.44
CA ARG A 312 -10.06 -9.34 3.56
C ARG A 312 -9.43 -8.04 4.03
N GLN A 313 -9.90 -6.90 3.52
CA GLN A 313 -9.44 -5.58 3.97
C GLN A 313 -9.86 -5.27 5.41
N ILE A 314 -11.07 -5.66 5.82
CA ILE A 314 -11.53 -5.55 7.21
C ILE A 314 -10.60 -6.34 8.11
N TRP A 315 -10.25 -7.59 7.74
CA TRP A 315 -9.31 -8.39 8.53
C TRP A 315 -7.94 -7.73 8.68
N ALA A 316 -7.41 -7.14 7.61
CA ALA A 316 -6.18 -6.37 7.67
C ALA A 316 -6.34 -5.12 8.58
N GLY A 317 -7.45 -4.39 8.46
CA GLY A 317 -7.74 -3.23 9.30
C GLY A 317 -7.86 -3.56 10.77
N LEU A 318 -8.49 -4.69 11.12
CA LEU A 318 -8.56 -5.14 12.51
C LEU A 318 -7.17 -5.39 13.12
N ASP A 319 -6.23 -5.93 12.35
CA ASP A 319 -4.84 -6.08 12.81
C ASP A 319 -4.12 -4.73 12.88
N GLU A 320 -4.20 -3.93 11.83
CA GLU A 320 -3.48 -2.66 11.68
C GLU A 320 -3.90 -1.61 12.72
N TYR A 321 -5.16 -1.63 13.14
CA TYR A 321 -5.69 -0.73 14.18
C TYR A 321 -5.80 -1.41 15.56
N GLU A 322 -5.27 -2.63 15.70
CA GLU A 322 -5.25 -3.39 16.96
C GLU A 322 -6.64 -3.55 17.58
N ILE A 323 -7.65 -3.81 16.73
CA ILE A 323 -9.05 -3.93 17.13
C ILE A 323 -9.32 -5.38 17.57
N PRO A 324 -9.82 -5.61 18.80
CA PRO A 324 -10.28 -6.92 19.21
C PRO A 324 -11.42 -7.40 18.30
N ARG A 325 -11.29 -8.59 17.71
CA ARG A 325 -12.32 -9.17 16.83
C ARG A 325 -13.70 -9.23 17.51
N GLU A 326 -13.72 -9.52 18.81
CA GLU A 326 -14.95 -9.53 19.60
C GLU A 326 -15.67 -8.17 19.58
N ALA A 327 -14.94 -7.07 19.73
CA ALA A 327 -15.53 -5.73 19.71
C ALA A 327 -16.14 -5.41 18.33
N PHE A 328 -15.43 -5.76 17.24
CA PHE A 328 -15.96 -5.62 15.88
C PHE A 328 -17.22 -6.47 15.65
N PHE A 329 -17.23 -7.73 16.10
CA PHE A 329 -18.39 -8.60 15.97
C PHE A 329 -19.58 -8.16 16.80
N GLN A 330 -19.36 -7.66 18.03
CA GLN A 330 -20.41 -7.05 18.84
C GLN A 330 -21.03 -5.84 18.11
N ALA A 331 -20.21 -5.00 17.47
CA ALA A 331 -20.70 -3.88 16.68
C ALA A 331 -21.58 -4.35 15.50
N LEU A 332 -21.16 -5.37 14.74
CA LEU A 332 -21.98 -5.95 13.67
C LEU A 332 -23.30 -6.55 14.18
N GLN A 333 -23.29 -7.22 15.34
CA GLN A 333 -24.49 -7.81 15.93
C GLN A 333 -25.53 -6.77 16.34
N SER A 334 -25.07 -5.61 16.78
CA SER A 334 -25.95 -4.51 17.22
C SER A 334 -26.76 -3.87 16.10
N ILE A 335 -26.49 -4.24 14.85
CA ILE A 335 -27.07 -3.59 13.66
C ILE A 335 -28.07 -4.55 13.01
N PRO A 336 -29.38 -4.41 13.31
CA PRO A 336 -30.41 -5.23 12.69
C PRO A 336 -30.54 -4.91 11.20
N ILE A 337 -30.86 -5.93 10.41
CA ILE A 337 -31.11 -5.81 8.97
C ILE A 337 -32.29 -6.68 8.56
N SER A 338 -33.18 -6.12 7.75
CA SER A 338 -34.29 -6.83 7.13
C SER A 338 -33.92 -7.21 5.70
N LEU A 339 -33.74 -8.51 5.45
CA LEU A 339 -33.30 -9.01 4.15
C LEU A 339 -34.43 -9.00 3.11
N SER A 340 -35.62 -9.40 3.53
CA SER A 340 -36.84 -9.39 2.72
C SER A 340 -38.03 -9.46 3.70
N PRO A 341 -39.22 -8.97 3.34
CA PRO A 341 -40.41 -9.09 4.18
C PRO A 341 -40.82 -10.54 4.53
N ARG A 342 -40.24 -11.55 3.84
CA ARG A 342 -40.51 -12.97 4.08
C ARG A 342 -39.47 -13.68 4.93
N LEU A 343 -38.32 -13.06 5.15
CA LEU A 343 -37.24 -13.64 5.92
C LEU A 343 -37.28 -13.08 7.35
N PRO A 344 -36.84 -13.87 8.35
CA PRO A 344 -36.72 -13.35 9.70
C PRO A 344 -35.75 -12.17 9.74
N ALA A 345 -35.93 -11.30 10.73
CA ALA A 345 -34.95 -10.27 11.03
C ALA A 345 -33.61 -10.92 11.37
N THR A 346 -32.51 -10.30 10.93
CA THR A 346 -31.14 -10.72 11.26
C THR A 346 -30.31 -9.47 11.58
N ASN A 347 -28.99 -9.61 11.66
CA ASN A 347 -28.05 -8.51 11.83
C ASN A 347 -26.87 -8.64 10.85
N LEU A 348 -26.01 -7.60 10.80
CA LEU A 348 -24.86 -7.62 9.91
C LEU A 348 -23.84 -8.71 10.25
N TYR A 349 -23.80 -9.20 11.49
CA TYR A 349 -22.86 -10.24 11.88
C TYR A 349 -23.08 -11.55 11.13
N TYR A 350 -24.33 -12.03 11.02
CA TYR A 350 -24.60 -13.26 10.25
C TYR A 350 -24.30 -13.08 8.77
N LEU A 351 -24.53 -11.89 8.22
CA LEU A 351 -24.18 -11.60 6.82
C LEU A 351 -22.68 -11.58 6.60
N PHE A 352 -21.92 -11.07 7.57
CA PHE A 352 -20.47 -11.13 7.53
C PHE A 352 -19.98 -12.58 7.44
N ILE A 353 -20.51 -13.46 8.30
CA ILE A 353 -20.21 -14.90 8.25
C ILE A 353 -20.59 -15.50 6.89
N THR A 354 -21.79 -15.26 6.40
CA THR A 354 -22.26 -15.96 5.19
C THR A 354 -21.48 -15.55 3.94
N VAL A 355 -21.06 -14.29 3.86
CA VAL A 355 -20.16 -13.81 2.80
C VAL A 355 -18.77 -14.45 2.96
N ASP A 356 -18.20 -14.40 4.16
CA ASP A 356 -16.84 -14.90 4.44
C ASP A 356 -16.72 -16.42 4.20
N GLN A 357 -17.71 -17.19 4.65
CA GLN A 357 -17.79 -18.64 4.47
C GLN A 357 -18.31 -19.06 3.09
N ARG A 358 -18.60 -18.10 2.20
CA ARG A 358 -19.09 -18.32 0.83
C ARG A 358 -20.40 -19.11 0.76
N TRP A 359 -21.29 -18.90 1.74
CA TRP A 359 -22.61 -19.54 1.79
C TRP A 359 -23.65 -18.84 0.93
N ILE A 360 -23.39 -17.60 0.51
CA ILE A 360 -24.29 -16.85 -0.36
C ILE A 360 -24.25 -17.36 -1.81
N SER A 361 -25.42 -17.39 -2.45
CA SER A 361 -25.52 -17.59 -3.90
C SER A 361 -25.54 -16.26 -4.66
N SER A 362 -24.79 -16.20 -5.75
CA SER A 362 -24.77 -15.07 -6.67
C SER A 362 -25.84 -15.14 -7.76
N GLY A 363 -26.47 -16.30 -7.94
CA GLY A 363 -27.39 -16.57 -9.03
C GLY A 363 -28.63 -15.68 -8.99
N ALA A 364 -28.96 -15.05 -10.11
CA ALA A 364 -30.11 -14.14 -10.22
C ALA A 364 -31.45 -14.84 -9.93
N TYR A 365 -31.54 -16.15 -10.22
CA TYR A 365 -32.73 -16.98 -10.00
C TYR A 365 -32.73 -17.76 -8.68
N ALA A 366 -31.65 -17.68 -7.90
CA ALA A 366 -31.61 -18.31 -6.58
C ALA A 366 -32.66 -17.66 -5.67
N SER A 367 -33.22 -18.45 -4.75
CA SER A 367 -34.21 -17.93 -3.80
C SER A 367 -33.57 -16.87 -2.89
N ALA A 368 -34.38 -15.99 -2.28
CA ALA A 368 -33.85 -14.96 -1.39
C ALA A 368 -33.02 -15.58 -0.24
N GLU A 369 -33.48 -16.72 0.28
CA GLU A 369 -32.80 -17.53 1.28
C GLU A 369 -31.41 -17.96 0.80
N GLN A 370 -31.31 -18.60 -0.37
CA GLN A 370 -30.05 -19.07 -0.96
C GLN A 370 -29.09 -17.90 -1.23
N ARG A 371 -29.62 -16.77 -1.69
CA ARG A 371 -28.81 -15.58 -1.94
C ARG A 371 -28.25 -14.98 -0.65
N TRP A 372 -28.81 -15.27 0.52
CA TRP A 372 -28.28 -14.84 1.82
C TRP A 372 -27.62 -15.96 2.63
N GLY A 373 -27.45 -17.15 2.04
CA GLY A 373 -26.87 -18.31 2.73
C GLY A 373 -27.76 -18.84 3.86
N MET A 374 -29.06 -18.61 3.77
CA MET A 374 -30.06 -19.07 4.72
C MET A 374 -30.73 -20.35 4.24
N ARG A 375 -31.12 -21.20 5.19
CA ARG A 375 -32.04 -22.32 4.94
C ARG A 375 -32.93 -22.56 6.16
N TRP A 376 -34.07 -23.18 5.93
CA TRP A 376 -34.96 -23.63 7.00
C TRP A 376 -34.49 -24.98 7.53
N ASP A 377 -34.28 -25.08 8.84
CA ASP A 377 -34.07 -26.37 9.51
C ASP A 377 -35.41 -26.91 10.01
N GLU A 378 -35.91 -27.96 9.33
CA GLU A 378 -37.15 -28.62 9.70
C GLU A 378 -37.10 -29.27 11.08
N LYS A 379 -35.94 -29.75 11.54
CA LYS A 379 -35.82 -30.43 12.83
C LYS A 379 -35.88 -29.44 13.98
N ALA A 380 -35.22 -28.30 13.82
CA ALA A 380 -35.19 -27.25 14.83
C ALA A 380 -36.37 -26.28 14.70
N GLY A 381 -37.11 -26.31 13.59
CA GLY A 381 -38.23 -25.41 13.33
C GLY A 381 -37.81 -23.93 13.25
N GLN A 382 -36.59 -23.67 12.76
CA GLN A 382 -36.03 -22.32 12.69
C GLN A 382 -35.13 -22.10 11.46
N TRP A 383 -34.90 -20.83 11.12
CA TRP A 383 -33.95 -20.45 10.09
C TRP A 383 -32.51 -20.57 10.60
N ILE A 384 -31.64 -21.09 9.74
CA ILE A 384 -30.20 -21.24 10.00
C ILE A 384 -29.38 -20.62 8.88
N PHE A 385 -28.15 -20.22 9.20
CA PHE A 385 -27.17 -19.71 8.25
C PHE A 385 -26.15 -20.81 8.00
N GLY A 386 -26.04 -21.30 6.76
CA GLY A 386 -25.28 -22.51 6.46
C GLY A 386 -25.79 -23.71 7.29
N ASP A 387 -24.90 -24.30 8.09
CA ASP A 387 -25.22 -25.40 9.02
C ASP A 387 -25.43 -24.94 10.48
N THR A 388 -25.59 -23.63 10.73
CA THR A 388 -25.49 -23.06 12.09
C THR A 388 -26.74 -22.27 12.53
N HIS A 389 -27.17 -22.50 13.78
CA HIS A 389 -28.31 -21.81 14.38
C HIS A 389 -27.94 -20.41 14.88
N PRO A 390 -28.80 -19.38 14.76
CA PRO A 390 -28.51 -18.05 15.29
C PRO A 390 -28.24 -17.99 16.80
N GLU A 391 -28.76 -18.93 17.59
CA GLU A 391 -28.78 -18.81 19.06
C GLU A 391 -27.56 -19.39 19.81
N GLU A 392 -26.67 -20.17 19.17
CA GLU A 392 -25.50 -20.70 19.90
C GLU A 392 -24.41 -19.62 20.09
N LYS A 393 -23.46 -19.84 21.01
CA LYS A 393 -22.43 -18.83 21.38
C LYS A 393 -21.45 -18.56 20.22
N ILE A 394 -21.88 -17.67 19.35
CA ILE A 394 -21.22 -16.85 18.33
C ILE A 394 -19.67 -16.87 18.28
N LEU A 395 -18.95 -16.54 19.36
CA LEU A 395 -17.47 -16.48 19.35
C LEU A 395 -16.80 -17.86 19.28
N SER A 396 -17.55 -18.93 19.58
CA SER A 396 -17.06 -20.31 19.46
C SER A 396 -17.11 -20.85 18.03
N TRP A 397 -17.88 -20.21 17.14
CA TRP A 397 -18.12 -20.66 15.76
C TRP A 397 -17.12 -20.17 14.74
N TYR A 398 -16.59 -18.97 14.95
CA TYR A 398 -15.55 -18.44 14.11
C TYR A 398 -14.24 -18.83 14.79
N PRO A 399 -13.64 -20.00 14.47
CA PRO A 399 -12.35 -20.35 15.05
C PRO A 399 -11.47 -19.14 14.83
N LEU A 400 -10.75 -18.72 15.88
CA LEU A 400 -9.59 -17.85 15.72
C LEU A 400 -8.67 -18.59 14.75
N ARG A 401 -8.88 -18.45 13.44
CA ARG A 401 -7.98 -18.97 12.42
C ARG A 401 -6.64 -18.38 12.82
N GLN A 402 -5.74 -19.24 13.27
CA GLN A 402 -4.33 -18.92 13.50
C GLN A 402 -3.62 -18.51 12.19
N GLU A 403 -4.37 -18.34 11.10
CA GLU A 403 -3.94 -18.07 9.74
C GLU A 403 -3.90 -16.56 9.40
N SER A 404 -3.57 -15.67 10.34
CA SER A 404 -3.17 -14.30 9.94
C SER A 404 -1.91 -14.30 9.05
N LYS A 405 -1.17 -15.41 9.03
CA LYS A 405 -0.02 -15.60 8.14
C LYS A 405 -0.38 -16.05 6.72
N GLU A 406 -1.49 -16.75 6.50
CA GLU A 406 -1.85 -17.29 5.17
C GLU A 406 -2.70 -16.32 4.36
N ALA A 407 -3.63 -15.57 4.97
CA ALA A 407 -4.39 -14.53 4.26
C ALA A 407 -3.48 -13.41 3.71
N THR A 408 -2.38 -13.11 4.42
CA THR A 408 -1.34 -12.18 3.97
C THR A 408 -0.49 -12.78 2.84
N LYS A 409 -0.31 -14.11 2.83
CA LYS A 409 0.45 -14.84 1.81
C LYS A 409 -0.32 -14.97 0.49
N GLU A 410 -1.62 -15.24 0.54
CA GLU A 410 -2.46 -15.28 -0.68
C GLU A 410 -2.63 -13.91 -1.34
N LEU A 411 -2.52 -12.81 -0.59
CA LEU A 411 -2.46 -11.44 -1.14
C LEU A 411 -1.13 -11.14 -1.85
N ILE A 412 -0.05 -11.83 -1.46
CA ILE A 412 1.27 -11.76 -2.11
C ILE A 412 1.32 -12.64 -3.38
N ASP A 413 0.55 -13.73 -3.42
CA ASP A 413 0.57 -14.69 -4.53
C ASP A 413 -0.51 -14.43 -5.60
N ALA A 414 -1.46 -13.51 -5.35
CA ALA A 414 -2.56 -13.17 -6.27
C ALA A 414 -2.39 -11.84 -7.03
N ASN A 415 -1.28 -11.14 -6.83
CA ASN A 415 -0.81 -9.97 -7.60
C ASN A 415 0.60 -10.23 -8.13
#